data_AF-A0A835W2Z6-F1
#
_entry.id   AF-A0A835W2Z6-F1
#
_cell.length_a   1.000
_cell.length_b   1.000
_cell.length_c   1.000
_cell.angle_alpha   90.00
_cell.angle_beta   90.00
_cell.angle_gamma   90.00
#
_symmetry.space_group_name_H-M   'P 1'
#
loop_
_entity.id
_entity.type
_entity.pdbx_description
1 polymer ?
#
loop_
_entity_poly.entity_id
_entity_poly.type
_entity_poly.pdbx_seq_one_letter_code
_entity_poly.pdbx_strand_id
1 'polypeptide(L)'
;MTGATLTCCLLLASCMAATAKLVMVYSLQRHGARNVLPKGALLTETDLIGGPTLLPEGQRQTYNAGATFRARYLSNATCGATGTCLNGSDAAGAVSSGGKYGVVGQPGVGFGNFDVYVRSSALDRTIMSGLCFFNGVFPADPAAPAANPAAYLPTGAQVVPVYTQSDQDDILIRAYTKCPAYQAALDAWFSSAEFGAQANASTQLRAAVAARWPGVDTSLENWWNVYDAINVYRTYGLGAPTPNFTDIFTPIQDLAYWLEVRKMQTGLTRNLLGGPLLADLTASLADAVAAAANGSQLYYKLVSLSGHYNTQLGLLAALGLDAAAGPAAAAFVWYRPSLPRLAAVLAFELHAVAATADGSSNSSSSSGSSSGSSTTTMYVVRAVAQDGPSAAYVTVPLPCASGAAAAALAAAVNSGAAAAANATAAAANAAAAVGACTLDDFLALAAPQSMPTAADWCAACGNNDVTACRVANLQAEGGEICDDEGEAWKIAVSVVVTFVGALLLAALAAGVWSHCAARRQQQQQHGGAGSSSSPLPDEKAAAAGCFGGDGGKGRGGDGMGAELTPAPFRYSSAAAHQI
;
A
#
# COMPACT_ATOMS: atom_id res chain seq x y z
N MET A 1 -52.79 -55.87 -23.75
CA MET A 1 -52.97 -54.54 -23.14
C MET A 1 -51.59 -53.97 -22.86
N THR A 2 -51.40 -52.76 -23.33
CA THR A 2 -50.19 -51.97 -23.54
C THR A 2 -49.33 -51.76 -22.28
N GLY A 3 -48.03 -52.06 -22.38
CA GLY A 3 -46.98 -51.51 -21.52
C GLY A 3 -46.07 -50.63 -22.36
N ALA A 4 -46.03 -49.33 -22.06
CA ALA A 4 -45.20 -48.34 -22.75
C ALA A 4 -44.07 -47.89 -21.82
N THR A 5 -42.85 -48.23 -22.19
CA THR A 5 -41.60 -47.82 -21.54
C THR A 5 -41.28 -46.38 -21.97
N LEU A 6 -41.34 -45.44 -21.02
CA LEU A 6 -41.01 -44.03 -21.25
C LEU A 6 -39.51 -43.83 -20.99
N THR A 7 -38.71 -43.76 -22.06
CA THR A 7 -37.29 -43.42 -22.00
C THR A 7 -37.14 -41.91 -21.82
N CYS A 8 -36.80 -41.48 -20.61
CA CYS A 8 -36.47 -40.09 -20.30
C CYS A 8 -35.02 -39.79 -20.72
N CYS A 9 -34.83 -39.17 -21.87
CA CYS A 9 -33.55 -38.61 -22.28
C CYS A 9 -33.20 -37.39 -21.41
N LEU A 10 -32.35 -37.58 -20.39
CA LEU A 10 -31.61 -36.48 -19.76
C LEU A 10 -30.58 -35.95 -20.76
N LEU A 11 -30.91 -34.84 -21.43
CA LEU A 11 -29.93 -33.95 -22.05
C LEU A 11 -29.20 -33.21 -20.93
N LEU A 12 -28.09 -33.79 -20.46
CA LEU A 12 -27.06 -33.07 -19.70
C LEU A 12 -26.40 -32.05 -20.65
N ALA A 13 -27.03 -30.90 -20.80
CA ALA A 13 -26.37 -29.72 -21.33
C ALA A 13 -25.29 -29.33 -20.32
N SER A 14 -24.06 -29.78 -20.56
CA SER A 14 -22.87 -29.29 -19.89
C SER A 14 -22.67 -27.83 -20.28
N CYS A 15 -23.46 -26.92 -19.68
CA CYS A 15 -23.17 -25.50 -19.72
C CYS A 15 -21.82 -25.32 -19.05
N MET A 16 -20.76 -25.15 -19.84
CA MET A 16 -19.47 -24.69 -19.35
C MET A 16 -19.71 -23.32 -18.73
N ALA A 17 -19.86 -23.33 -17.42
CA ALA A 17 -20.28 -22.18 -16.66
C ALA A 17 -19.05 -21.25 -16.57
N ALA A 18 -19.12 -20.07 -17.19
CA ALA A 18 -18.04 -19.10 -17.18
C ALA A 18 -17.77 -18.67 -15.73
N THR A 19 -16.60 -19.00 -15.15
CA THR A 19 -16.26 -18.65 -13.77
C THR A 19 -15.44 -17.37 -13.69
N ALA A 20 -15.79 -16.45 -12.79
CA ALA A 20 -14.95 -15.28 -12.50
C ALA A 20 -13.76 -15.75 -11.66
N LYS A 21 -12.55 -15.36 -12.08
CA LYS A 21 -11.33 -15.60 -11.33
C LYS A 21 -10.81 -14.29 -10.77
N LEU A 22 -10.64 -14.20 -9.46
CA LEU A 22 -9.90 -13.10 -8.85
C LEU A 22 -8.41 -13.21 -9.24
N VAL A 23 -7.90 -12.19 -9.89
CA VAL A 23 -6.52 -12.10 -10.43
C VAL A 23 -5.63 -11.36 -9.47
N MET A 24 -6.11 -10.24 -8.93
CA MET A 24 -5.33 -9.34 -8.10
C MET A 24 -6.20 -8.65 -7.04
N VAL A 25 -5.60 -8.40 -5.87
CA VAL A 25 -6.13 -7.49 -4.85
C VAL A 25 -5.12 -6.39 -4.56
N TYR A 26 -5.57 -5.14 -4.64
CA TYR A 26 -4.84 -3.96 -4.17
C TYR A 26 -5.55 -3.40 -2.93
N SER A 27 -4.89 -3.38 -1.78
CA SER A 27 -5.51 -2.97 -0.51
C SER A 27 -4.82 -1.75 0.12
N LEU A 28 -5.60 -0.94 0.82
CA LEU A 28 -5.17 0.23 1.59
C LEU A 28 -5.76 0.13 2.99
N GLN A 29 -4.91 0.13 3.99
CA GLN A 29 -5.28 -0.06 5.38
C GLN A 29 -5.11 1.24 6.16
N ARG A 30 -6.06 1.56 7.02
CA ARG A 30 -5.85 2.52 8.11
C ARG A 30 -5.18 1.79 9.26
N HIS A 31 -4.19 2.42 9.89
CA HIS A 31 -3.60 1.89 11.13
C HIS A 31 -4.65 1.58 12.23
N GLY A 32 -4.27 0.73 13.18
CA GLY A 32 -5.07 0.42 14.38
C GLY A 32 -5.03 1.53 15.44
N ALA A 33 -5.64 1.24 16.59
CA ALA A 33 -5.63 2.12 17.77
C ALA A 33 -4.22 2.54 18.20
N ARG A 34 -4.09 3.81 18.57
CA ARG A 34 -2.85 4.49 18.90
C ARG A 34 -3.06 5.39 20.12
N ASN A 35 -1.96 5.88 20.70
CA ASN A 35 -2.01 7.01 21.63
C ASN A 35 -2.42 8.33 20.92
N VAL A 36 -2.48 9.42 21.68
CA VAL A 36 -2.91 10.75 21.18
C VAL A 36 -2.05 11.19 19.99
N LEU A 37 -2.69 11.71 18.95
CA LEU A 37 -2.07 12.30 17.76
C LEU A 37 -2.40 13.79 17.70
N PRO A 38 -1.54 14.64 18.27
CA PRO A 38 -1.58 16.07 17.99
C PRO A 38 -1.29 16.30 16.52
N LYS A 39 -2.11 17.12 15.86
CA LYS A 39 -1.85 17.58 14.49
C LYS A 39 -2.26 19.03 14.30
N GLY A 40 -1.57 19.73 13.41
CA GLY A 40 -1.94 21.07 12.99
C GLY A 40 -3.23 21.10 12.18
N ALA A 41 -3.82 22.29 12.03
CA ALA A 41 -5.01 22.49 11.20
C ALA A 41 -4.81 21.99 9.76
N LEU A 42 -3.60 22.20 9.22
CA LEU A 42 -3.14 21.77 7.89
C LEU A 42 -2.64 20.32 7.83
N LEU A 43 -3.05 19.46 8.77
CA LEU A 43 -2.68 18.03 8.84
C LEU A 43 -1.19 17.75 9.04
N THR A 44 -0.39 18.77 9.35
CA THR A 44 1.01 18.61 9.74
C THR A 44 1.09 17.92 11.09
N GLU A 45 1.93 16.89 11.19
CA GLU A 45 2.26 16.22 12.45
C GLU A 45 3.59 16.81 12.93
N THR A 46 3.78 17.01 14.24
CA THR A 46 5.09 17.41 14.77
C THR A 46 6.11 16.31 14.49
N ASP A 47 7.34 16.68 14.10
CA ASP A 47 8.49 15.82 13.70
C ASP A 47 9.03 14.89 14.80
N LEU A 48 8.20 14.46 15.76
CA LEU A 48 8.57 13.44 16.72
C LEU A 48 8.74 12.12 15.97
N ILE A 49 10.00 11.76 15.73
CA ILE A 49 10.44 10.46 15.20
C ILE A 49 9.63 9.35 15.88
N GLY A 50 8.98 8.50 15.07
CA GLY A 50 8.09 7.41 15.49
C GLY A 50 6.60 7.76 15.54
N GLY A 51 6.26 9.04 15.76
CA GLY A 51 4.89 9.53 15.88
C GLY A 51 4.08 8.82 16.97
N PRO A 52 2.75 8.96 16.97
CA PRO A 52 1.88 8.19 17.85
C PRO A 52 2.06 6.68 17.69
N THR A 53 2.37 6.00 18.80
CA THR A 53 2.63 4.56 18.86
C THR A 53 1.34 3.74 18.77
N LEU A 54 1.40 2.62 18.06
CA LEU A 54 0.32 1.64 18.01
C LEU A 54 0.15 0.96 19.36
N LEU A 55 -1.07 0.94 19.89
CA LEU A 55 -1.40 0.25 21.14
C LEU A 55 -1.53 -1.26 20.91
N PRO A 56 -1.43 -2.10 21.96
CA PRO A 56 -1.76 -3.52 21.87
C PRO A 56 -3.17 -3.78 21.31
N GLU A 57 -4.15 -2.94 21.65
CA GLU A 57 -5.48 -2.99 21.05
C GLU A 57 -5.43 -2.74 19.55
N GLY A 58 -4.60 -1.80 19.09
CA GLY A 58 -4.41 -1.51 17.68
C GLY A 58 -3.76 -2.67 16.92
N GLN A 59 -2.77 -3.32 17.52
CA GLN A 59 -2.16 -4.54 16.99
C GLN A 59 -3.20 -5.67 16.83
N ARG A 60 -4.06 -5.87 17.85
CA ARG A 60 -5.16 -6.84 17.79
C ARG A 60 -6.18 -6.48 16.71
N GLN A 61 -6.53 -5.21 16.58
CA GLN A 61 -7.46 -4.74 15.54
C GLN A 61 -6.90 -5.06 14.14
N THR A 62 -5.66 -4.69 13.85
CA THR A 62 -5.08 -4.93 12.51
C THR A 62 -4.88 -6.42 12.23
N TYR A 63 -4.49 -7.21 13.24
CA TYR A 63 -4.47 -8.68 13.14
C TYR A 63 -5.85 -9.25 12.77
N ASN A 64 -6.91 -8.83 13.46
CA ASN A 64 -8.27 -9.30 13.17
C ASN A 64 -8.77 -8.87 11.79
N ALA A 65 -8.43 -7.65 11.36
CA ALA A 65 -8.69 -7.19 9.99
C ALA A 65 -7.97 -8.11 8.97
N GLY A 66 -6.71 -8.45 9.23
CA GLY A 66 -5.92 -9.40 8.44
C GLY A 66 -6.51 -10.81 8.40
N ALA A 67 -7.02 -11.31 9.53
CA ALA A 67 -7.70 -12.61 9.59
C ALA A 67 -9.00 -12.61 8.78
N THR A 68 -9.76 -11.50 8.79
CA THR A 68 -10.95 -11.34 7.94
C THR A 68 -10.56 -11.27 6.46
N PHE A 69 -9.49 -10.55 6.14
CA PHE A 69 -8.93 -10.49 4.79
C PHE A 69 -8.51 -11.89 4.30
N ARG A 70 -7.84 -12.68 5.16
CA ARG A 70 -7.52 -14.10 4.88
C ARG A 70 -8.77 -14.90 4.57
N ALA A 71 -9.81 -14.78 5.40
CA ALA A 71 -11.07 -15.50 5.19
C ALA A 71 -11.66 -15.15 3.80
N ARG A 72 -11.66 -13.86 3.44
CA ARG A 72 -12.19 -13.40 2.16
C ARG A 72 -11.37 -13.87 0.96
N TYR A 73 -10.04 -13.83 1.03
CA TYR A 73 -9.21 -13.97 -0.16
C TYR A 73 -8.38 -15.24 -0.24
N LEU A 74 -7.97 -15.84 0.88
CA LEU A 74 -6.96 -16.92 0.89
C LEU A 74 -7.51 -18.25 1.44
N SER A 75 -8.53 -18.20 2.28
CA SER A 75 -9.11 -19.40 2.89
C SER A 75 -10.13 -20.04 1.95
N ASN A 76 -9.76 -21.17 1.35
CA ASN A 76 -10.62 -21.87 0.37
C ASN A 76 -12.03 -22.20 0.93
N ALA A 77 -12.14 -22.46 2.23
CA ALA A 77 -13.41 -22.71 2.91
C ALA A 77 -14.42 -21.54 2.81
N THR A 78 -13.93 -20.33 2.58
CA THR A 78 -14.73 -19.09 2.60
C THR A 78 -14.65 -18.32 1.29
N CYS A 79 -13.46 -18.18 0.71
CA CYS A 79 -13.26 -17.47 -0.55
C CYS A 79 -13.89 -18.22 -1.74
N GLY A 80 -13.96 -19.56 -1.66
CA GLY A 80 -14.52 -20.39 -2.73
C GLY A 80 -16.02 -20.19 -2.88
N ALA A 81 -16.72 -19.99 -1.76
CA ALA A 81 -18.15 -19.70 -1.74
C ALA A 81 -18.48 -18.28 -2.24
N THR A 82 -17.51 -17.36 -2.21
CA THR A 82 -17.69 -15.95 -2.57
C THR A 82 -17.07 -15.59 -3.92
N GLY A 83 -16.39 -16.54 -4.57
CA GLY A 83 -15.69 -16.30 -5.83
C GLY A 83 -14.51 -15.32 -5.68
N THR A 84 -14.00 -15.16 -4.46
CA THR A 84 -12.93 -14.19 -4.14
C THR A 84 -11.61 -14.87 -3.79
N CYS A 85 -11.42 -16.14 -4.16
CA CYS A 85 -10.13 -16.79 -3.91
C CYS A 85 -9.03 -16.17 -4.76
N LEU A 86 -8.08 -15.53 -4.09
CA LEU A 86 -6.81 -15.15 -4.64
C LEU A 86 -5.90 -16.38 -4.58
N ASN A 87 -5.49 -16.86 -5.74
CA ASN A 87 -4.65 -18.06 -5.79
C ASN A 87 -3.17 -17.69 -5.79
N GLY A 88 -2.40 -18.36 -4.94
CA GLY A 88 -0.95 -18.26 -4.91
C GLY A 88 -0.26 -18.91 -6.11
N SER A 89 1.04 -18.70 -6.26
CA SER A 89 1.93 -19.46 -7.15
C SER A 89 2.72 -20.50 -6.33
N ASP A 90 2.84 -21.76 -6.79
CA ASP A 90 3.79 -22.73 -6.20
C ASP A 90 5.15 -22.77 -6.93
N ALA A 91 6.02 -23.72 -6.53
CA ALA A 91 7.39 -23.95 -7.03
C ALA A 91 7.45 -24.01 -8.56
N ALA A 92 6.42 -24.62 -9.14
CA ALA A 92 6.34 -24.90 -10.56
C ALA A 92 5.68 -23.74 -11.32
N GLY A 93 5.35 -22.65 -10.63
CA GLY A 93 4.47 -21.61 -11.15
C GLY A 93 3.03 -22.10 -11.33
N ALA A 94 2.64 -23.25 -10.79
CA ALA A 94 1.25 -23.67 -10.88
C ALA A 94 0.40 -22.89 -9.86
N VAL A 95 -0.89 -22.77 -10.19
CA VAL A 95 -1.88 -22.13 -9.32
C VAL A 95 -2.05 -22.98 -8.08
N SER A 96 -1.61 -22.46 -6.92
CA SER A 96 -1.63 -23.17 -5.65
C SER A 96 -2.73 -22.65 -4.75
N SER A 97 -3.46 -23.56 -4.12
CA SER A 97 -4.37 -23.26 -3.00
C SER A 97 -3.61 -23.11 -1.67
N GLY A 98 -2.28 -23.07 -1.70
CA GLY A 98 -1.42 -22.91 -0.54
C GLY A 98 -1.67 -21.58 0.16
N GLY A 99 -2.28 -21.63 1.33
CA GLY A 99 -2.57 -20.44 2.12
C GLY A 99 -1.39 -19.94 2.96
N LYS A 100 -0.15 -20.38 2.69
CA LYS A 100 1.06 -19.95 3.43
C LYS A 100 1.91 -18.99 2.59
N TYR A 101 2.60 -18.11 3.29
CA TYR A 101 3.64 -17.23 2.81
C TYR A 101 5.03 -17.79 3.14
N GLY A 102 5.96 -17.73 2.19
CA GLY A 102 7.33 -18.16 2.40
C GLY A 102 8.10 -18.32 1.09
N VAL A 103 9.03 -19.28 1.07
CA VAL A 103 9.74 -19.65 -0.15
C VAL A 103 8.79 -20.39 -1.07
N VAL A 104 8.43 -19.74 -2.19
CA VAL A 104 7.57 -20.32 -3.22
C VAL A 104 8.14 -21.69 -3.61
N GLY A 105 7.27 -22.70 -3.53
CA GLY A 105 7.62 -24.07 -3.85
C GLY A 105 7.89 -25.03 -2.72
N GLN A 106 7.87 -24.53 -1.49
CA GLN A 106 7.70 -25.39 -0.33
C GLN A 106 6.25 -25.89 -0.22
N PRO A 107 6.02 -27.10 0.32
CA PRO A 107 4.68 -27.65 0.47
C PRO A 107 3.70 -26.71 1.19
N GLY A 108 2.59 -26.39 0.52
CA GLY A 108 1.54 -25.52 1.04
C GLY A 108 1.86 -24.01 1.04
N VAL A 109 3.04 -23.60 0.57
CA VAL A 109 3.38 -22.20 0.32
C VAL A 109 2.89 -21.82 -1.08
N GLY A 110 1.94 -20.88 -1.11
CA GLY A 110 1.40 -20.31 -2.34
C GLY A 110 1.77 -18.84 -2.51
N PHE A 111 2.26 -18.17 -1.46
CA PHE A 111 2.59 -16.75 -1.52
C PHE A 111 4.05 -16.51 -1.13
N GLY A 112 4.66 -15.48 -1.70
CA GLY A 112 6.02 -15.06 -1.43
C GLY A 112 6.29 -13.63 -1.87
N ASN A 113 7.55 -13.23 -1.88
CA ASN A 113 7.95 -11.87 -2.27
C ASN A 113 7.76 -11.56 -3.77
N PHE A 114 7.42 -12.57 -4.59
CA PHE A 114 7.14 -12.41 -6.01
C PHE A 114 5.68 -12.06 -6.30
N ASP A 115 4.74 -12.40 -5.41
CA ASP A 115 3.32 -12.18 -5.60
C ASP A 115 2.65 -11.38 -4.48
N VAL A 116 3.37 -11.05 -3.41
CA VAL A 116 2.93 -10.13 -2.36
C VAL A 116 3.88 -8.94 -2.24
N TYR A 117 3.33 -7.74 -2.35
CA TYR A 117 4.04 -6.48 -2.08
C TYR A 117 3.34 -5.69 -0.99
N VAL A 118 4.10 -5.33 0.06
CA VAL A 118 3.57 -4.53 1.17
C VAL A 118 4.41 -3.30 1.37
N ARG A 119 3.77 -2.13 1.35
CA ARG A 119 4.40 -0.85 1.66
C ARG A 119 3.65 -0.15 2.78
N SER A 120 4.36 0.59 3.60
CA SER A 120 3.83 1.42 4.67
C SER A 120 4.37 2.83 4.53
N SER A 121 3.66 3.82 5.09
CA SER A 121 4.32 5.07 5.46
C SER A 121 5.34 4.85 6.58
N ALA A 122 6.37 5.71 6.67
CA ALA A 122 7.44 5.61 7.67
C ALA A 122 7.04 6.10 9.07
N LEU A 123 5.94 5.57 9.60
CA LEU A 123 5.49 5.83 10.96
C LEU A 123 5.32 4.50 11.70
N ASP A 124 5.70 4.46 12.98
CA ASP A 124 5.67 3.23 13.79
C ASP A 124 4.27 2.61 13.75
N ARG A 125 3.22 3.43 13.89
CA ARG A 125 1.84 2.95 13.86
C ARG A 125 1.45 2.28 12.55
N THR A 126 1.92 2.74 11.40
CA THR A 126 1.57 2.15 10.10
C THR A 126 2.44 0.93 9.81
N ILE A 127 3.73 0.97 10.15
CA ILE A 127 4.64 -0.17 9.97
C ILE A 127 4.16 -1.34 10.84
N MET A 128 3.93 -1.11 12.14
CA MET A 128 3.41 -2.12 13.06
C MET A 128 2.02 -2.60 12.65
N SER A 129 1.16 -1.72 12.15
CA SER A 129 -0.17 -2.12 11.65
C SER A 129 -0.06 -3.08 10.48
N GLY A 130 0.84 -2.80 9.52
CA GLY A 130 1.10 -3.68 8.39
C GLY A 130 1.63 -5.04 8.82
N LEU A 131 2.60 -5.08 9.74
CA LEU A 131 3.13 -6.32 10.30
C LEU A 131 2.03 -7.15 10.99
N CYS A 132 1.24 -6.53 11.87
CA CYS A 132 0.16 -7.21 12.58
C CYS A 132 -0.96 -7.68 11.63
N PHE A 133 -1.31 -6.88 10.62
CA PHE A 133 -2.26 -7.28 9.59
C PHE A 133 -1.79 -8.53 8.86
N PHE A 134 -0.53 -8.56 8.41
CA PHE A 134 0.00 -9.71 7.69
C PHE A 134 0.22 -10.95 8.57
N ASN A 135 0.40 -10.79 9.88
CA ASN A 135 0.29 -11.91 10.82
C ASN A 135 -1.14 -12.48 10.89
N GLY A 136 -2.16 -11.68 10.60
CA GLY A 136 -3.54 -12.15 10.45
C GLY A 136 -3.79 -12.80 9.08
N VAL A 137 -3.21 -12.22 8.01
CA VAL A 137 -3.31 -12.77 6.65
C VAL A 137 -2.61 -14.12 6.54
N PHE A 138 -1.41 -14.22 7.10
CA PHE A 138 -0.56 -15.41 7.13
C PHE A 138 -0.20 -15.76 8.58
N PRO A 139 -1.13 -16.39 9.32
CA PRO A 139 -0.90 -16.74 10.73
C PRO A 139 0.26 -17.72 10.87
N ALA A 140 0.89 -17.75 12.05
CA ALA A 140 1.95 -18.71 12.34
C ALA A 140 1.50 -20.14 12.00
N ASP A 141 2.37 -20.91 11.33
CA ASP A 141 2.13 -22.32 11.04
C ASP A 141 2.60 -23.17 12.23
N PRO A 142 1.68 -23.70 13.07
CA PRO A 142 2.07 -24.46 14.25
C PRO A 142 2.78 -25.78 13.90
N ALA A 143 2.63 -26.28 12.67
CA ALA A 143 3.30 -27.50 12.23
C ALA A 143 4.73 -27.25 11.75
N ALA A 144 5.07 -26.02 11.36
CA ALA A 144 6.36 -25.69 10.77
C ALA A 144 7.56 -25.92 11.72
N PRO A 145 7.54 -25.48 13.00
CA PRO A 145 8.64 -25.73 13.93
C PRO A 145 8.90 -27.20 14.21
N ALA A 146 7.85 -28.04 14.22
CA ALA A 146 7.98 -29.48 14.46
C ALA A 146 8.49 -30.23 13.22
N ALA A 147 8.07 -29.81 12.02
CA ALA A 147 8.45 -30.47 10.78
C ALA A 147 9.91 -30.18 10.38
N ASN A 148 10.39 -28.95 10.60
CA ASN A 148 11.78 -28.59 10.34
C ASN A 148 12.22 -27.39 11.22
N PRO A 149 12.69 -27.65 12.45
CA PRO A 149 13.04 -26.59 13.41
C PRO A 149 14.10 -25.60 12.91
N ALA A 150 14.94 -26.00 11.95
CA ALA A 150 16.02 -25.17 11.41
C ALA A 150 15.61 -24.33 10.18
N ALA A 151 14.49 -24.65 9.53
CA ALA A 151 14.06 -23.96 8.31
C ALA A 151 13.09 -22.79 8.57
N TYR A 152 12.57 -22.65 9.78
CA TYR A 152 11.56 -21.67 10.13
C TYR A 152 11.90 -20.93 11.41
N LEU A 153 11.24 -19.80 11.65
CA LEU A 153 11.28 -19.16 12.96
C LEU A 153 10.72 -20.12 14.03
N PRO A 154 11.25 -20.10 15.27
CA PRO A 154 10.83 -21.02 16.32
C PRO A 154 9.33 -21.02 16.62
N THR A 155 8.65 -19.91 16.31
CA THR A 155 7.21 -19.70 16.53
C THR A 155 6.34 -20.15 15.35
N GLY A 156 6.93 -20.59 14.23
CA GLY A 156 6.21 -20.87 12.98
C GLY A 156 5.73 -19.61 12.26
N ALA A 157 6.18 -18.42 12.69
CA ALA A 157 5.78 -17.15 12.10
C ALA A 157 6.16 -17.06 10.62
N GLN A 158 5.22 -16.55 9.81
CA GLN A 158 5.38 -16.30 8.38
C GLN A 158 5.61 -14.80 8.18
N VAL A 159 6.85 -14.40 7.89
CA VAL A 159 7.25 -12.98 7.90
C VAL A 159 7.12 -12.36 6.51
N VAL A 160 6.14 -11.48 6.34
CA VAL A 160 5.99 -10.67 5.12
C VAL A 160 6.80 -9.38 5.24
N PRO A 161 7.72 -9.08 4.29
CA PRO A 161 8.45 -7.82 4.28
C PRO A 161 7.51 -6.62 4.14
N VAL A 162 7.72 -5.59 4.96
CA VAL A 162 7.01 -4.31 4.88
C VAL A 162 7.99 -3.22 4.47
N TYR A 163 7.88 -2.76 3.24
CA TYR A 163 8.72 -1.68 2.71
C TYR A 163 8.21 -0.32 3.16
N THR A 164 9.08 0.70 3.19
CA THR A 164 8.70 2.08 3.50
C THR A 164 9.55 3.05 2.71
N GLN A 165 8.99 4.24 2.45
CA GLN A 165 9.74 5.42 2.01
C GLN A 165 9.94 6.35 3.22
N SER A 166 11.02 7.12 3.24
CA SER A 166 11.19 8.19 4.24
C SER A 166 9.96 9.08 4.29
N ASP A 167 9.61 9.58 5.49
CA ASP A 167 8.42 10.40 5.60
C ASP A 167 8.49 11.67 4.75
N GLN A 168 9.68 12.25 4.59
CA GLN A 168 9.89 13.45 3.77
C GLN A 168 9.58 13.21 2.28
N ASP A 169 9.76 11.98 1.78
CA ASP A 169 9.62 11.69 0.35
C ASP A 169 8.40 10.82 0.01
N ASP A 170 7.61 10.39 1.00
CA ASP A 170 6.46 9.50 0.77
C ASP A 170 5.24 10.24 0.20
N ILE A 171 5.28 10.54 -1.10
CA ILE A 171 4.15 11.14 -1.83
C ILE A 171 3.08 10.13 -2.24
N LEU A 172 3.37 8.83 -2.16
CA LEU A 172 2.39 7.78 -2.50
C LEU A 172 1.32 7.62 -1.40
N ILE A 173 1.73 7.51 -0.13
CA ILE A 173 0.80 7.28 0.99
C ILE A 173 0.47 8.59 1.71
N ARG A 174 1.41 9.55 1.72
CA ARG A 174 1.37 10.78 2.54
C ARG A 174 1.46 12.08 1.74
N ALA A 175 0.93 12.12 0.51
CA ALA A 175 0.84 13.37 -0.27
C ALA A 175 0.15 14.52 0.49
N TYR A 176 -0.79 14.21 1.38
CA TYR A 176 -1.62 15.17 2.13
C TYR A 176 -0.84 16.08 3.09
N THR A 177 0.41 15.74 3.43
CA THR A 177 1.29 16.63 4.21
C THR A 177 2.37 17.31 3.36
N LYS A 178 2.42 17.02 2.07
CA LYS A 178 3.53 17.39 1.19
C LYS A 178 3.12 18.27 0.01
N CYS A 179 1.85 18.56 -0.18
CA CYS A 179 1.39 19.28 -1.36
C CYS A 179 1.06 20.75 -1.02
N PRO A 180 1.92 21.74 -1.38
CA PRO A 180 1.66 23.15 -1.13
C PRO A 180 0.34 23.64 -1.74
N ALA A 181 0.01 23.23 -2.96
CA ALA A 181 -1.25 23.61 -3.60
C ALA A 181 -2.48 23.14 -2.79
N TYR A 182 -2.44 21.93 -2.22
CA TYR A 182 -3.50 21.44 -1.34
C TYR A 182 -3.51 22.20 -0.01
N GLN A 183 -2.34 22.46 0.59
CA GLN A 183 -2.25 23.23 1.83
C GLN A 183 -2.84 24.63 1.66
N ALA A 184 -2.56 25.31 0.54
CA ALA A 184 -3.15 26.61 0.21
C ALA A 184 -4.67 26.53 0.02
N ALA A 185 -5.18 25.49 -0.66
CA ALA A 185 -6.63 25.27 -0.81
C ALA A 185 -7.31 25.02 0.54
N LEU A 186 -6.66 24.26 1.43
CA LEU A 186 -7.15 23.97 2.78
C LEU A 186 -7.14 25.23 3.67
N ASP A 187 -6.07 26.03 3.60
CA ASP A 187 -5.97 27.30 4.31
C ASP A 187 -7.08 28.27 3.88
N ALA A 188 -7.31 28.41 2.57
CA ALA A 188 -8.41 29.19 2.03
C ALA A 188 -9.78 28.67 2.49
N TRP A 189 -9.94 27.35 2.65
CA TRP A 189 -11.19 26.75 3.12
C TRP A 189 -11.52 27.10 4.57
N PHE A 190 -10.53 27.28 5.44
CA PHE A 190 -10.78 27.75 6.82
C PHE A 190 -11.40 29.16 6.86
N SER A 191 -11.21 29.95 5.80
CA SER A 191 -11.88 31.25 5.63
C SER A 191 -13.19 31.19 4.84
N SER A 192 -13.67 29.99 4.48
CA SER A 192 -14.86 29.81 3.64
C SER A 192 -16.19 29.96 4.39
N ALA A 193 -17.26 30.23 3.64
CA ALA A 193 -18.61 30.26 4.19
C ALA A 193 -19.06 28.91 4.77
N GLU A 194 -18.62 27.79 4.19
CA GLU A 194 -18.90 26.44 4.71
C GLU A 194 -18.32 26.27 6.12
N PHE A 195 -17.03 26.61 6.28
CA PHE A 195 -16.35 26.51 7.56
C PHE A 195 -16.95 27.49 8.58
N GLY A 196 -17.18 28.75 8.19
CA GLY A 196 -17.81 29.75 9.03
C GLY A 196 -19.21 29.35 9.50
N ALA A 197 -20.02 28.74 8.64
CA ALA A 197 -21.33 28.23 9.00
C ALA A 197 -21.24 27.12 10.07
N GLN A 198 -20.34 26.16 9.90
CA GLN A 198 -20.15 25.10 10.89
C GLN A 198 -19.53 25.63 12.20
N ALA A 199 -18.62 26.61 12.13
CA ALA A 199 -18.05 27.27 13.30
C ALA A 199 -19.15 27.93 14.14
N ASN A 200 -20.09 28.61 13.48
CA ASN A 200 -21.26 29.20 14.13
C ASN A 200 -22.18 28.14 14.72
N ALA A 201 -22.55 27.12 13.94
CA ALA A 201 -23.45 26.04 14.36
C ALA A 201 -22.91 25.23 15.55
N SER A 202 -21.59 25.08 15.65
CA SER A 202 -20.92 24.32 16.71
C SER A 202 -20.62 25.14 17.98
N THR A 203 -20.89 26.45 17.99
CA THR A 203 -20.49 27.36 19.09
C THR A 203 -20.92 26.88 20.46
N GLN A 204 -22.17 26.42 20.61
CA GLN A 204 -22.70 25.95 21.89
C GLN A 204 -21.96 24.70 22.40
N LEU A 205 -21.70 23.73 21.52
CA LEU A 205 -20.95 22.53 21.87
C LEU A 205 -19.51 22.87 22.29
N ARG A 206 -18.84 23.72 21.52
CA ARG A 206 -17.45 24.12 21.80
C ARG A 206 -17.35 24.89 23.12
N ALA A 207 -18.30 25.79 23.40
CA ALA A 207 -18.40 26.49 24.68
C ALA A 207 -18.65 25.54 25.87
N ALA A 208 -19.50 24.52 25.70
CA ALA A 208 -19.74 23.51 26.74
C ALA A 208 -18.47 22.72 27.08
N VAL A 209 -17.66 22.37 26.08
CA VAL A 209 -16.35 21.73 26.29
C VAL A 209 -15.38 22.67 27.00
N ALA A 210 -15.28 23.94 26.56
CA ALA A 210 -14.40 24.93 27.18
C ALA A 210 -14.75 25.19 28.65
N ALA A 211 -16.03 25.22 29.00
CA ALA A 211 -16.49 25.41 30.38
C ALA A 211 -16.11 24.23 31.31
N ARG A 212 -16.12 22.99 30.79
CA ARG A 212 -15.69 21.79 31.55
C ARG A 212 -14.18 21.59 31.55
N TRP A 213 -13.48 22.11 30.54
CA TRP A 213 -12.04 21.95 30.40
C TRP A 213 -11.35 23.31 30.17
N PRO A 214 -11.21 24.14 31.22
CA PRO A 214 -10.62 25.47 31.09
C PRO A 214 -9.19 25.40 30.55
N GLY A 215 -8.86 26.29 29.61
CA GLY A 215 -7.53 26.40 29.01
C GLY A 215 -7.26 25.53 27.78
N VAL A 216 -8.20 24.65 27.39
CA VAL A 216 -8.09 23.90 26.13
C VAL A 216 -8.53 24.79 24.96
N ASP A 217 -7.77 24.77 23.86
CA ASP A 217 -8.19 25.43 22.61
C ASP A 217 -9.35 24.65 21.97
N THR A 218 -10.54 25.26 22.01
CA THR A 218 -11.79 24.73 21.44
C THR A 218 -12.18 25.43 20.14
N SER A 219 -11.22 26.04 19.43
CA SER A 219 -11.41 26.49 18.06
C SER A 219 -11.85 25.31 17.16
N LEU A 220 -12.65 25.60 16.14
CA LEU A 220 -13.06 24.54 15.20
C LEU A 220 -11.85 23.99 14.44
N GLU A 221 -10.83 24.81 14.15
CA GLU A 221 -9.58 24.40 13.51
C GLU A 221 -8.82 23.35 14.33
N ASN A 222 -8.76 23.53 15.65
CA ASN A 222 -8.10 22.62 16.59
C ASN A 222 -9.01 21.46 17.07
N TRP A 223 -10.26 21.40 16.62
CA TRP A 223 -11.27 20.52 17.23
C TRP A 223 -10.92 19.02 17.17
N TRP A 224 -10.17 18.60 16.16
CA TRP A 224 -9.65 17.23 16.12
C TRP A 224 -8.83 16.88 17.36
N ASN A 225 -7.94 17.77 17.82
CA ASN A 225 -7.07 17.50 18.95
C ASN A 225 -7.88 17.38 20.25
N VAL A 226 -8.93 18.18 20.39
CA VAL A 226 -9.90 18.09 21.50
C VAL A 226 -10.57 16.71 21.49
N TYR A 227 -11.13 16.31 20.35
CA TYR A 227 -11.77 15.01 20.20
C TYR A 227 -10.79 13.85 20.44
N ASP A 228 -9.61 13.88 19.84
CA ASP A 228 -8.64 12.79 19.91
C ASP A 228 -8.13 12.58 21.34
N ALA A 229 -7.84 13.67 22.07
CA ALA A 229 -7.46 13.61 23.48
C ALA A 229 -8.57 12.97 24.34
N ILE A 230 -9.82 13.44 24.21
CA ILE A 230 -10.98 12.88 24.93
C ILE A 230 -11.20 11.41 24.55
N ASN A 231 -11.12 11.09 23.26
CA ASN A 231 -11.36 9.75 22.76
C ASN A 231 -10.31 8.75 23.25
N VAL A 232 -9.02 9.10 23.17
CA VAL A 232 -7.93 8.24 23.62
C VAL A 232 -7.96 8.07 25.14
N TYR A 233 -8.14 9.16 25.90
CA TYR A 233 -8.19 9.08 27.36
C TYR A 233 -9.39 8.26 27.85
N ARG A 234 -10.60 8.54 27.35
CA ARG A 234 -11.81 7.80 27.74
C ARG A 234 -11.73 6.32 27.35
N THR A 235 -11.12 6.00 26.20
CA THR A 235 -11.10 4.61 25.69
C THR A 235 -9.97 3.79 26.30
N TYR A 236 -8.80 4.38 26.53
CA TYR A 236 -7.58 3.64 26.90
C TYR A 236 -6.92 4.14 28.19
N GLY A 237 -7.37 5.25 28.77
CA GLY A 237 -6.72 5.87 29.93
C GLY A 237 -5.35 6.48 29.63
N LEU A 238 -5.07 6.78 28.35
CA LEU A 238 -3.77 7.28 27.89
C LEU A 238 -3.83 8.76 27.51
N GLY A 239 -2.71 9.46 27.68
CA GLY A 239 -2.60 10.90 27.47
C GLY A 239 -2.87 11.70 28.74
N ALA A 240 -2.98 13.02 28.59
CA ALA A 240 -3.36 13.89 29.70
C ALA A 240 -4.80 13.59 30.16
N PRO A 241 -5.08 13.54 31.47
CA PRO A 241 -6.45 13.35 31.96
C PRO A 241 -7.40 14.38 31.40
N THR A 242 -8.52 13.92 30.83
CA THR A 242 -9.60 14.80 30.35
C THR A 242 -10.79 14.74 31.30
N PRO A 243 -11.57 15.82 31.42
CA PRO A 243 -12.88 15.76 32.09
C PRO A 243 -13.79 14.69 31.49
N ASN A 244 -14.84 14.31 32.24
CA ASN A 244 -15.84 13.38 31.73
C ASN A 244 -16.77 14.08 30.73
N PHE A 245 -16.78 13.56 29.50
CA PHE A 245 -17.61 14.05 28.38
C PHE A 245 -18.57 12.98 27.85
N THR A 246 -18.81 11.91 28.62
CA THR A 246 -19.63 10.77 28.14
C THR A 246 -21.03 11.20 27.68
N ASP A 247 -21.63 12.18 28.35
CA ASP A 247 -22.95 12.74 28.04
C ASP A 247 -23.01 13.55 26.72
N ILE A 248 -21.88 14.08 26.24
CA ILE A 248 -21.80 14.88 25.01
C ILE A 248 -20.77 14.37 24.00
N PHE A 249 -20.27 13.14 24.17
CA PHE A 249 -19.18 12.62 23.36
C PHE A 249 -19.55 12.45 21.88
N THR A 250 -20.76 11.99 21.58
CA THR A 250 -21.22 11.81 20.19
C THR A 250 -21.18 13.13 19.40
N PRO A 251 -21.77 14.25 19.88
CA PRO A 251 -21.60 15.54 19.23
C PRO A 251 -20.13 15.99 19.06
N ILE A 252 -19.26 15.72 20.03
CA ILE A 252 -17.81 16.04 19.92
C ILE A 252 -17.18 15.26 18.77
N GLN A 253 -17.48 13.96 18.70
CA GLN A 253 -17.01 13.06 17.65
C GLN A 253 -17.53 13.48 16.28
N ASP A 254 -18.84 13.72 16.15
CA ASP A 254 -19.46 14.05 14.87
C ASP A 254 -18.88 15.34 14.29
N LEU A 255 -18.61 16.35 15.13
CA LEU A 255 -17.96 17.57 14.68
C LEU A 255 -16.50 17.35 14.25
N ALA A 256 -15.76 16.48 14.94
CA ALA A 256 -14.40 16.13 14.55
C ALA A 256 -14.37 15.32 13.25
N TYR A 257 -15.35 14.44 13.05
CA TYR A 257 -15.44 13.65 11.83
C TYR A 257 -15.85 14.53 10.65
N TRP A 258 -16.82 15.43 10.85
CA TRP A 258 -17.16 16.46 9.86
C TRP A 258 -15.92 17.24 9.44
N LEU A 259 -15.14 17.73 10.40
CA LEU A 259 -13.95 18.52 10.13
C LEU A 259 -12.96 17.75 9.25
N GLU A 260 -12.66 16.50 9.60
CA GLU A 260 -11.67 15.70 8.89
C GLU A 260 -12.15 15.17 7.54
N VAL A 261 -13.42 14.80 7.44
CA VAL A 261 -14.02 14.40 6.16
C VAL A 261 -13.98 15.56 5.18
N ARG A 262 -14.34 16.78 5.62
CA ARG A 262 -14.38 17.96 4.74
C ARG A 262 -13.00 18.37 4.22
N LYS A 263 -11.93 18.17 5.01
CA LYS A 263 -10.55 18.35 4.53
C LYS A 263 -10.17 17.43 3.35
N MET A 264 -10.90 16.33 3.18
CA MET A 264 -10.62 15.28 2.20
C MET A 264 -11.61 15.24 1.02
N GLN A 265 -12.46 16.26 0.86
CA GLN A 265 -13.45 16.29 -0.23
C GLN A 265 -12.81 16.63 -1.58
N THR A 266 -13.37 16.11 -2.70
CA THR A 266 -12.86 16.35 -4.06
C THR A 266 -12.66 17.84 -4.36
N GLY A 267 -13.53 18.71 -3.84
CA GLY A 267 -13.43 20.16 -4.03
C GLY A 267 -12.12 20.78 -3.51
N LEU A 268 -11.49 20.17 -2.50
CA LEU A 268 -10.21 20.60 -1.94
C LEU A 268 -9.05 19.74 -2.45
N THR A 269 -9.21 18.42 -2.41
CA THR A 269 -8.11 17.50 -2.70
C THR A 269 -7.85 17.35 -4.19
N ARG A 270 -8.89 17.47 -5.02
CA ARG A 270 -8.88 17.06 -6.43
C ARG A 270 -8.19 15.70 -6.55
N ASN A 271 -7.23 15.58 -7.45
CA ASN A 271 -6.31 14.46 -7.55
C ASN A 271 -4.93 14.72 -6.89
N LEU A 272 -4.71 15.84 -6.20
CA LEU A 272 -3.42 16.18 -5.60
C LEU A 272 -2.95 15.17 -4.54
N LEU A 273 -3.91 14.54 -3.85
CA LEU A 273 -3.63 13.59 -2.77
C LEU A 273 -3.70 12.13 -3.22
N GLY A 274 -4.68 11.82 -4.07
CA GLY A 274 -4.94 10.46 -4.56
C GLY A 274 -4.29 10.14 -5.91
N GLY A 275 -3.80 11.12 -6.66
CA GLY A 275 -3.29 10.96 -8.02
C GLY A 275 -2.11 9.99 -8.16
N PRO A 276 -1.02 10.13 -7.35
CA PRO A 276 0.09 9.17 -7.37
C PRO A 276 -0.36 7.75 -7.01
N LEU A 277 -1.26 7.66 -6.03
CA LEU A 277 -1.82 6.41 -5.54
C LEU A 277 -2.75 5.73 -6.55
N LEU A 278 -3.51 6.52 -7.31
CA LEU A 278 -4.35 6.04 -8.39
C LEU A 278 -3.52 5.57 -9.59
N ALA A 279 -2.41 6.25 -9.89
CA ALA A 279 -1.45 5.78 -10.89
C ALA A 279 -0.83 4.44 -10.47
N ASP A 280 -0.43 4.30 -9.21
CA ASP A 280 0.12 3.07 -8.67
C ASP A 280 -0.88 1.90 -8.69
N LEU A 281 -2.15 2.16 -8.38
CA LEU A 281 -3.24 1.20 -8.52
C LEU A 281 -3.44 0.78 -9.98
N THR A 282 -3.63 1.74 -10.89
CA THR A 282 -3.91 1.46 -12.31
C THR A 282 -2.75 0.74 -13.01
N ALA A 283 -1.50 1.11 -12.69
CA ALA A 283 -0.32 0.40 -13.16
C ALA A 283 -0.30 -1.04 -12.65
N SER A 284 -0.61 -1.27 -11.36
CA SER A 284 -0.65 -2.63 -10.82
C SER A 284 -1.73 -3.49 -11.46
N LEU A 285 -2.91 -2.91 -11.77
CA LEU A 285 -3.97 -3.60 -12.51
C LEU A 285 -3.52 -3.96 -13.93
N ALA A 286 -2.85 -3.03 -14.63
CA ALA A 286 -2.32 -3.27 -15.97
C ALA A 286 -1.26 -4.39 -15.99
N ASP A 287 -0.33 -4.37 -15.03
CA ASP A 287 0.68 -5.43 -14.85
C ASP A 287 0.02 -6.79 -14.65
N ALA A 288 -1.02 -6.87 -13.80
CA ALA A 288 -1.75 -8.11 -13.55
C ALA A 288 -2.49 -8.63 -14.79
N VAL A 289 -3.08 -7.75 -15.60
CA VAL A 289 -3.73 -8.10 -16.87
C VAL A 289 -2.72 -8.62 -17.88
N ALA A 290 -1.59 -7.92 -18.06
CA ALA A 290 -0.54 -8.32 -18.96
C ALA A 290 0.05 -9.69 -18.56
N ALA A 291 0.29 -9.89 -17.27
CA ALA A 291 0.76 -11.16 -16.74
C ALA A 291 -0.26 -12.29 -16.96
N ALA A 292 -1.54 -12.05 -16.63
CA ALA A 292 -2.60 -13.03 -16.81
C ALA A 292 -2.82 -13.42 -18.29
N ALA A 293 -2.75 -12.45 -19.21
CA ALA A 293 -2.88 -12.70 -20.64
C ALA A 293 -1.73 -13.55 -21.21
N ASN A 294 -0.51 -13.35 -20.71
CA ASN A 294 0.68 -14.11 -21.12
C ASN A 294 0.86 -15.42 -20.33
N GLY A 295 -0.08 -15.76 -19.45
CA GLY A 295 0.03 -16.92 -18.56
C GLY A 295 1.12 -16.81 -17.49
N SER A 296 1.73 -15.62 -17.34
CA SER A 296 2.75 -15.35 -16.33
C SER A 296 2.18 -15.45 -14.92
N GLN A 297 3.00 -15.95 -14.02
CA GLN A 297 2.69 -16.18 -12.61
C GLN A 297 3.49 -15.26 -11.70
N LEU A 298 4.34 -14.42 -12.32
CA LEU A 298 5.25 -13.50 -11.67
C LEU A 298 4.72 -12.08 -11.84
N TYR A 299 3.80 -11.72 -10.95
CA TYR A 299 3.30 -10.37 -10.75
C TYR A 299 2.72 -10.30 -9.35
N TYR A 300 2.57 -9.09 -8.81
CA TYR A 300 1.95 -8.90 -7.51
C TYR A 300 0.46 -9.19 -7.57
N LYS A 301 0.07 -10.35 -7.03
CA LYS A 301 -1.33 -10.75 -6.83
C LYS A 301 -1.94 -10.03 -5.63
N LEU A 302 -1.14 -9.78 -4.60
CA LEU A 302 -1.53 -9.02 -3.42
C LEU A 302 -0.63 -7.81 -3.26
N VAL A 303 -1.19 -6.63 -3.49
CA VAL A 303 -0.57 -5.36 -3.16
C VAL A 303 -1.26 -4.78 -1.93
N SER A 304 -0.50 -4.32 -0.95
CA SER A 304 -1.06 -3.75 0.27
C SER A 304 -0.29 -2.53 0.74
N LEU A 305 -1.02 -1.44 0.98
CA LEU A 305 -0.49 -0.21 1.54
C LEU A 305 -1.02 0.00 2.96
N SER A 306 -0.14 0.08 3.95
CA SER A 306 -0.47 0.47 5.32
C SER A 306 -0.31 1.98 5.49
N GLY A 307 -1.41 2.68 5.72
CA GLY A 307 -1.45 4.14 5.77
C GLY A 307 -2.55 4.67 6.70
N HIS A 308 -3.24 5.69 6.20
CA HIS A 308 -4.11 6.54 7.02
C HIS A 308 -5.52 6.65 6.42
N TYR A 309 -6.45 7.17 7.22
CA TYR A 309 -7.77 7.50 6.68
C TYR A 309 -7.65 8.59 5.59
N ASN A 310 -6.70 9.53 5.71
CA ASN A 310 -6.41 10.51 4.66
C ASN A 310 -5.94 9.84 3.37
N THR A 311 -5.19 8.74 3.43
CA THR A 311 -4.78 7.98 2.25
C THR A 311 -5.99 7.36 1.55
N GLN A 312 -6.89 6.73 2.32
CA GLN A 312 -8.11 6.12 1.79
C GLN A 312 -9.07 7.17 1.21
N LEU A 313 -9.34 8.24 1.94
CA LEU A 313 -10.21 9.33 1.47
C LEU A 313 -9.54 10.14 0.33
N GLY A 314 -8.22 10.27 0.30
CA GLY A 314 -7.54 10.94 -0.82
C GLY A 314 -7.75 10.19 -2.14
N LEU A 315 -7.63 8.85 -2.12
CA LEU A 315 -7.89 8.01 -3.28
C LEU A 315 -9.35 8.05 -3.73
N LEU A 316 -10.29 7.92 -2.79
CA LEU A 316 -11.72 7.93 -3.13
C LEU A 316 -12.20 9.31 -3.63
N ALA A 317 -11.61 10.40 -3.15
CA ALA A 317 -11.88 11.75 -3.64
C ALA A 317 -11.30 11.99 -5.03
N ALA A 318 -10.13 11.42 -5.34
CA ALA A 318 -9.57 11.44 -6.70
C ALA A 318 -10.45 10.66 -7.70
N LEU A 319 -11.11 9.60 -7.24
CA LEU A 319 -12.13 8.88 -8.00
C LEU A 319 -13.48 9.60 -8.06
N GLY A 320 -13.65 10.73 -7.38
CA GLY A 320 -14.89 11.52 -7.34
C GLY A 320 -16.03 10.88 -6.55
N LEU A 321 -15.73 9.98 -5.61
CA LEU A 321 -16.77 9.21 -4.90
C LEU A 321 -17.63 10.07 -3.98
N ASP A 322 -17.05 11.04 -3.27
CA ASP A 322 -17.79 11.94 -2.37
C ASP A 322 -18.70 12.91 -3.14
N ALA A 323 -18.32 13.25 -4.37
CA ALA A 323 -19.12 14.02 -5.33
C ALA A 323 -20.15 13.18 -6.10
N ALA A 324 -20.06 11.85 -6.04
CA ALA A 324 -20.96 10.97 -6.77
C ALA A 324 -22.41 11.08 -6.28
N ALA A 325 -23.33 11.20 -7.23
CA ALA A 325 -24.76 11.26 -6.97
C ALA A 325 -25.40 9.86 -6.97
N GLY A 326 -26.54 9.75 -6.30
CA GLY A 326 -27.41 8.58 -6.35
C GLY A 326 -27.42 7.73 -5.07
N PRO A 327 -28.37 6.77 -4.96
CA PRO A 327 -28.63 6.04 -3.72
C PRO A 327 -27.46 5.18 -3.24
N ALA A 328 -26.71 4.58 -4.17
CA ALA A 328 -25.57 3.73 -3.83
C ALA A 328 -24.43 4.54 -3.21
N ALA A 329 -24.02 5.65 -3.85
CA ALA A 329 -23.06 6.59 -3.30
C ALA A 329 -23.54 7.21 -1.97
N ALA A 330 -24.85 7.42 -1.82
CA ALA A 330 -25.43 7.90 -0.57
C ALA A 330 -25.45 6.87 0.57
N ALA A 331 -25.48 5.58 0.25
CA ALA A 331 -25.44 4.51 1.24
C ALA A 331 -24.01 4.20 1.74
N PHE A 332 -22.98 4.62 1.01
CA PHE A 332 -21.60 4.48 1.45
C PHE A 332 -21.29 5.49 2.55
N VAL A 333 -20.96 4.98 3.74
CA VAL A 333 -20.94 5.79 4.97
C VAL A 333 -19.68 6.63 5.14
N TRP A 334 -18.58 6.27 4.48
CA TRP A 334 -17.40 7.13 4.48
C TRP A 334 -17.76 8.44 3.75
N TYR A 335 -17.28 9.56 4.26
CA TYR A 335 -17.68 10.93 3.90
C TYR A 335 -19.02 11.45 4.44
N ARG A 336 -19.86 10.62 5.07
CA ARG A 336 -21.24 11.05 5.43
C ARG A 336 -21.74 10.52 6.79
N PRO A 337 -21.41 11.16 7.91
CA PRO A 337 -20.21 11.93 8.26
C PRO A 337 -19.17 11.00 8.91
N SER A 338 -19.03 9.76 8.44
CA SER A 338 -18.13 8.80 9.09
C SER A 338 -16.72 8.86 8.51
N LEU A 339 -15.73 8.82 9.40
CA LEU A 339 -14.36 8.47 9.01
C LEU A 339 -14.23 6.94 8.91
N PRO A 340 -13.36 6.43 8.01
CA PRO A 340 -12.94 5.03 8.04
C PRO A 340 -12.47 4.67 9.43
N ARG A 341 -13.02 3.64 10.08
CA ARG A 341 -12.64 3.26 11.45
C ARG A 341 -11.19 2.76 11.54
N LEU A 342 -10.65 2.70 12.76
CA LEU A 342 -9.32 2.12 13.00
C LEU A 342 -9.26 0.68 12.44
N ALA A 343 -8.15 0.31 11.83
CA ALA A 343 -7.98 -0.94 11.10
C ALA A 343 -8.99 -1.15 9.95
N ALA A 344 -9.57 -0.08 9.38
CA ALA A 344 -10.37 -0.17 8.17
C ALA A 344 -9.50 -0.55 6.95
N VAL A 345 -10.07 -1.35 6.06
CA VAL A 345 -9.41 -1.84 4.83
C VAL A 345 -10.25 -1.44 3.63
N LEU A 346 -9.66 -0.73 2.67
CA LEU A 346 -10.20 -0.52 1.33
C LEU A 346 -9.48 -1.47 0.39
N ALA A 347 -10.19 -2.21 -0.46
CA ALA A 347 -9.58 -3.13 -1.42
C ALA A 347 -10.20 -2.98 -2.81
N PHE A 348 -9.35 -2.94 -3.83
CA PHE A 348 -9.70 -3.04 -5.24
C PHE A 348 -9.37 -4.44 -5.71
N GLU A 349 -10.35 -5.10 -6.31
CA GLU A 349 -10.30 -6.47 -6.78
C GLU A 349 -10.37 -6.47 -8.31
N LEU A 350 -9.42 -7.15 -8.95
CA LEU A 350 -9.42 -7.38 -10.39
C LEU A 350 -9.91 -8.80 -10.68
N HIS A 351 -11.02 -8.92 -11.41
CA HIS A 351 -11.62 -10.20 -11.79
C HIS A 351 -11.45 -10.42 -13.29
N ALA A 352 -10.98 -11.60 -13.68
CA ALA A 352 -11.05 -12.09 -15.06
C ALA A 352 -12.34 -12.88 -15.25
N VAL A 353 -13.11 -12.51 -16.27
CA VAL A 353 -14.40 -13.11 -16.61
C VAL A 353 -14.32 -13.60 -18.05
N ALA A 354 -14.67 -14.87 -18.30
CA ALA A 354 -14.78 -15.36 -19.67
C ALA A 354 -15.96 -14.65 -20.35
N ALA A 355 -15.70 -13.91 -21.44
CA ALA A 355 -16.77 -13.29 -22.20
C ALA A 355 -17.60 -14.41 -22.87
N THR A 356 -18.90 -14.40 -22.62
CA THR A 356 -19.82 -15.19 -23.44
C THR A 356 -19.88 -14.50 -24.80
N ALA A 357 -19.56 -15.22 -25.87
CA ALA A 357 -19.72 -14.69 -27.22
C ALA A 357 -21.20 -14.29 -27.37
N ASP A 358 -21.47 -12.99 -27.38
CA ASP A 358 -22.81 -12.49 -27.53
C ASP A 358 -23.37 -13.00 -28.87
N GLY A 359 -24.43 -13.80 -28.81
CA GLY A 359 -25.07 -14.42 -29.97
C GLY A 359 -25.79 -13.42 -30.88
N SER A 360 -25.53 -12.11 -30.73
CA SER A 360 -26.22 -11.03 -31.42
C SER A 360 -25.57 -10.59 -32.75
N SER A 361 -24.51 -11.24 -33.23
CA SER A 361 -24.03 -10.98 -34.60
C SER A 361 -24.89 -11.75 -35.61
N ASN A 362 -26.02 -11.15 -35.99
CA ASN A 362 -26.83 -11.59 -37.12
C ASN A 362 -26.11 -11.20 -38.42
N SER A 363 -25.02 -11.90 -38.76
CA SER A 363 -24.32 -11.77 -40.05
C SER A 363 -24.40 -13.09 -40.80
N SER A 364 -25.38 -13.16 -41.69
CA SER A 364 -25.54 -14.23 -42.67
C SER A 364 -24.43 -14.16 -43.71
N SER A 365 -23.35 -14.92 -43.53
CA SER A 365 -22.43 -15.24 -44.63
C SER A 365 -21.83 -16.63 -44.44
N SER A 366 -22.25 -17.53 -45.31
CA SER A 366 -21.80 -18.90 -45.47
C SER A 366 -20.40 -18.98 -46.08
N SER A 367 -19.45 -19.60 -45.38
CA SER A 367 -18.43 -20.48 -45.99
C SER A 367 -17.53 -21.07 -44.91
N GLY A 368 -17.38 -22.40 -44.92
CA GLY A 368 -16.68 -23.17 -43.91
C GLY A 368 -15.21 -22.77 -43.73
N SER A 369 -14.85 -22.52 -42.48
CA SER A 369 -13.48 -22.58 -41.98
C SER A 369 -13.56 -22.92 -40.50
N SER A 370 -12.72 -23.85 -40.06
CA SER A 370 -12.59 -24.32 -38.68
C SER A 370 -12.29 -23.14 -37.75
N SER A 371 -13.33 -22.58 -37.15
CA SER A 371 -13.28 -21.45 -36.25
C SER A 371 -12.77 -21.91 -34.89
N GLY A 372 -11.47 -21.68 -34.63
CA GLY A 372 -10.96 -21.63 -33.26
C GLY A 372 -11.66 -20.49 -32.54
N SER A 373 -12.68 -20.80 -31.74
CA SER A 373 -13.39 -19.83 -30.90
C SER A 373 -12.42 -19.31 -29.85
N SER A 374 -11.77 -18.16 -30.11
CA SER A 374 -10.99 -17.48 -29.09
C SER A 374 -11.97 -16.85 -28.08
N THR A 375 -12.14 -17.51 -26.94
CA THR A 375 -12.83 -16.89 -25.80
C THR A 375 -12.05 -15.64 -25.38
N THR A 376 -12.64 -14.46 -25.60
CA THR A 376 -12.10 -13.20 -25.11
C THR A 376 -12.29 -13.12 -23.60
N THR A 377 -11.25 -12.75 -22.86
CA THR A 377 -11.35 -12.51 -21.41
C THR A 377 -11.70 -11.04 -21.17
N MET A 378 -12.78 -10.77 -20.44
CA MET A 378 -13.13 -9.45 -19.93
C MET A 378 -12.54 -9.29 -18.52
N TYR A 379 -12.07 -8.09 -18.20
CA TYR A 379 -11.63 -7.76 -16.84
C TYR A 379 -12.61 -6.78 -16.17
N VAL A 380 -12.88 -7.00 -14.89
CA VAL A 380 -13.80 -6.21 -14.07
C VAL A 380 -13.08 -5.78 -12.79
N VAL A 381 -13.22 -4.50 -12.45
CA VAL A 381 -12.68 -3.91 -11.21
C VAL A 381 -13.83 -3.70 -10.23
N ARG A 382 -13.67 -4.20 -9.00
CA ARG A 382 -14.60 -3.98 -7.89
C ARG A 382 -13.87 -3.37 -6.71
N ALA A 383 -14.42 -2.35 -6.08
CA ALA A 383 -13.91 -1.83 -4.81
C ALA A 383 -14.80 -2.28 -3.64
N VAL A 384 -14.18 -2.68 -2.53
CA VAL A 384 -14.85 -3.08 -1.28
C VAL A 384 -14.17 -2.44 -0.08
N ALA A 385 -14.91 -2.21 0.99
CA ALA A 385 -14.40 -1.63 2.23
C ALA A 385 -14.85 -2.45 3.44
N GLN A 386 -13.92 -2.73 4.35
CA GLN A 386 -14.16 -3.22 5.70
C GLN A 386 -13.97 -2.05 6.67
N ASP A 387 -15.04 -1.58 7.30
CA ASP A 387 -14.99 -0.43 8.22
C ASP A 387 -14.60 -0.84 9.65
N GLY A 388 -13.35 -1.28 9.80
CA GLY A 388 -12.76 -1.76 11.05
C GLY A 388 -12.71 -3.28 11.17
N PRO A 389 -12.04 -3.80 12.22
CA PRO A 389 -11.43 -5.13 12.25
C PRO A 389 -12.38 -6.33 12.21
N SER A 390 -13.68 -6.09 12.38
CA SER A 390 -14.72 -7.14 12.42
C SER A 390 -15.94 -6.77 11.59
N ALA A 391 -15.89 -5.65 10.87
CA ALA A 391 -16.95 -5.28 9.95
C ALA A 391 -16.94 -6.22 8.75
N ALA A 392 -18.12 -6.51 8.21
CA ALA A 392 -18.23 -7.17 6.92
C ALA A 392 -17.70 -6.23 5.83
N TYR A 393 -17.16 -6.80 4.75
CA TYR A 393 -16.84 -6.05 3.55
C TYR A 393 -18.12 -5.58 2.88
N VAL A 394 -18.21 -4.28 2.60
CA VAL A 394 -19.29 -3.66 1.85
C VAL A 394 -18.76 -3.16 0.51
N THR A 395 -19.58 -3.17 -0.52
CA THR A 395 -19.17 -2.64 -1.83
C THR A 395 -19.01 -1.12 -1.78
N VAL A 396 -17.94 -0.64 -2.39
CA VAL A 396 -17.72 0.78 -2.66
C VAL A 396 -18.33 1.10 -4.03
N PRO A 397 -19.30 2.01 -4.12
CA PRO A 397 -20.04 2.26 -5.35
C PRO A 397 -19.24 3.16 -6.30
N LEU A 398 -18.34 2.56 -7.09
CA LEU A 398 -17.49 3.32 -8.01
C LEU A 398 -18.33 4.13 -9.03
N PRO A 399 -17.96 5.37 -9.37
CA PRO A 399 -18.72 6.19 -10.32
C PRO A 399 -18.85 5.61 -11.74
N CYS A 400 -17.89 4.76 -12.14
CA CYS A 400 -17.93 4.04 -13.42
C CYS A 400 -18.82 2.79 -13.40
N ALA A 401 -19.53 2.51 -12.29
CA ALA A 401 -20.26 1.26 -12.15
C ALA A 401 -21.33 1.11 -13.23
N SER A 402 -21.32 -0.04 -13.90
CA SER A 402 -22.20 -0.30 -15.04
C SER A 402 -22.96 -1.61 -14.90
N GLY A 403 -24.15 -1.68 -15.51
CA GLY A 403 -24.95 -2.91 -15.55
C GLY A 403 -24.22 -4.06 -16.24
N ALA A 404 -23.38 -3.76 -17.24
CA ALA A 404 -22.57 -4.74 -17.94
C ALA A 404 -21.52 -5.39 -17.03
N ALA A 405 -20.76 -4.57 -16.28
CA ALA A 405 -19.76 -5.07 -15.32
C ALA A 405 -20.41 -5.88 -14.19
N ALA A 406 -21.54 -5.38 -13.66
CA ALA A 406 -22.31 -6.09 -12.65
C ALA A 406 -22.85 -7.43 -13.17
N ALA A 407 -23.42 -7.46 -14.38
CA ALA A 407 -23.92 -8.68 -14.99
C ALA A 407 -22.79 -9.69 -15.26
N ALA A 408 -21.65 -9.23 -15.78
CA ALA A 408 -20.48 -10.08 -16.03
C ALA A 408 -19.99 -10.72 -14.73
N LEU A 409 -19.84 -9.95 -13.65
CA LEU A 409 -19.39 -10.49 -12.36
C LEU A 409 -20.44 -11.41 -11.73
N ALA A 410 -21.73 -11.05 -11.78
CA ALA A 410 -22.80 -11.86 -11.20
C ALA A 410 -22.98 -13.21 -11.93
N ALA A 411 -22.97 -13.20 -13.28
CA ALA A 411 -23.04 -14.42 -14.08
C ALA A 411 -21.87 -15.36 -13.76
N ALA A 412 -20.70 -14.77 -13.52
CA ALA A 412 -19.47 -15.49 -13.30
C ALA A 412 -19.29 -16.05 -11.87
N VAL A 413 -20.09 -15.54 -10.91
CA VAL A 413 -20.15 -16.09 -9.54
C VAL A 413 -21.24 -17.17 -9.42
N ASN A 414 -22.37 -17.00 -10.11
CA ASN A 414 -23.48 -17.97 -10.07
C ASN A 414 -23.20 -19.29 -10.81
N SER A 415 -22.17 -19.29 -11.66
CA SER A 415 -21.70 -20.44 -12.43
C SER A 415 -20.83 -21.43 -11.65
N GLY A 416 -20.32 -21.04 -10.47
CA GLY A 416 -19.47 -21.91 -9.65
C GLY A 416 -20.27 -22.98 -8.90
N ALA A 417 -19.79 -24.24 -8.89
CA ALA A 417 -20.43 -25.37 -8.21
C ALA A 417 -20.73 -25.14 -6.71
N ALA A 418 -20.03 -24.20 -6.06
CA ALA A 418 -20.27 -23.82 -4.66
C ALA A 418 -21.47 -22.85 -4.48
N ALA A 419 -21.81 -22.03 -5.49
CA ALA A 419 -22.93 -21.08 -5.41
C ALA A 419 -24.29 -21.78 -5.37
N ALA A 420 -24.40 -22.96 -5.99
CA ALA A 420 -25.61 -23.79 -5.94
C ALA A 420 -25.93 -24.33 -4.53
N ALA A 421 -24.95 -24.34 -3.61
CA ALA A 421 -25.12 -24.89 -2.26
C ALA A 421 -25.48 -23.83 -1.19
N ASN A 422 -25.39 -22.52 -1.48
CA ASN A 422 -25.65 -21.47 -0.50
C ASN A 422 -26.28 -20.21 -1.12
N ALA A 423 -27.61 -20.15 -1.13
CA ALA A 423 -28.40 -19.02 -1.65
C ALA A 423 -28.03 -17.66 -1.03
N THR A 424 -27.56 -17.65 0.22
CA THR A 424 -27.11 -16.43 0.92
C THR A 424 -25.81 -15.88 0.32
N ALA A 425 -24.88 -16.76 -0.08
CA ALA A 425 -23.65 -16.36 -0.74
C ALA A 425 -23.91 -15.83 -2.16
N ALA A 426 -24.79 -16.49 -2.92
CA ALA A 426 -25.21 -16.02 -4.24
C ALA A 426 -25.88 -14.63 -4.18
N ALA A 427 -26.78 -14.41 -3.22
CA ALA A 427 -27.42 -13.10 -3.01
C ALA A 427 -26.41 -12.01 -2.58
N ALA A 428 -25.49 -12.33 -1.68
CA ALA A 428 -24.42 -11.42 -1.27
C ALA A 428 -23.50 -11.07 -2.45
N ASN A 429 -23.21 -12.02 -3.34
CA ASN A 429 -22.35 -11.81 -4.51
C ASN A 429 -23.05 -11.02 -5.61
N ALA A 430 -24.35 -11.23 -5.83
CA ALA A 430 -25.16 -10.42 -6.75
C ALA A 430 -25.29 -8.97 -6.26
N ALA A 431 -25.48 -8.76 -4.96
CA ALA A 431 -25.40 -7.44 -4.35
C ALA A 431 -23.98 -6.86 -4.44
N ALA A 432 -22.94 -7.70 -4.33
CA ALA A 432 -21.55 -7.28 -4.46
C ALA A 432 -21.11 -7.00 -5.90
N ALA A 433 -21.89 -7.37 -6.90
CA ALA A 433 -21.68 -6.98 -8.30
C ALA A 433 -22.15 -5.55 -8.57
N VAL A 434 -23.06 -5.02 -7.75
CA VAL A 434 -23.49 -3.62 -7.80
C VAL A 434 -22.31 -2.74 -7.38
N GLY A 435 -21.84 -1.87 -8.27
CA GLY A 435 -20.69 -0.98 -8.01
C GLY A 435 -19.39 -1.37 -8.71
N ALA A 436 -19.37 -2.47 -9.49
CA ALA A 436 -18.21 -2.87 -10.29
C ALA A 436 -18.15 -2.13 -11.63
N CYS A 437 -16.94 -1.90 -12.14
CA CYS A 437 -16.67 -1.30 -13.45
C CYS A 437 -15.99 -2.33 -14.36
N THR A 438 -16.18 -2.22 -15.68
CA THR A 438 -15.23 -2.91 -16.58
C THR A 438 -13.86 -2.28 -16.37
N LEU A 439 -12.78 -3.02 -16.66
CA LEU A 439 -11.44 -2.46 -16.54
C LEU A 439 -11.28 -1.20 -17.41
N ASP A 440 -11.80 -1.21 -18.63
CA ASP A 440 -11.72 -0.07 -19.54
C ASP A 440 -12.47 1.16 -18.98
N ASP A 441 -13.68 0.97 -18.44
CA ASP A 441 -14.44 2.05 -17.79
C ASP A 441 -13.71 2.58 -16.55
N PHE A 442 -13.09 1.69 -15.76
CA PHE A 442 -12.30 2.07 -14.59
C PHE A 442 -11.06 2.88 -15.00
N LEU A 443 -10.33 2.45 -16.02
CA LEU A 443 -9.17 3.17 -16.53
C LEU A 443 -9.58 4.51 -17.15
N ALA A 444 -10.71 4.59 -17.86
CA ALA A 444 -11.24 5.84 -18.39
C ALA A 444 -11.62 6.83 -17.28
N LEU A 445 -12.16 6.34 -16.16
CA LEU A 445 -12.41 7.15 -14.96
C LEU A 445 -11.11 7.60 -14.29
N ALA A 446 -10.14 6.69 -14.14
CA ALA A 446 -8.96 6.90 -13.32
C ALA A 446 -7.85 7.68 -14.02
N ALA A 447 -7.59 7.42 -15.31
CA ALA A 447 -6.45 7.97 -16.05
C ALA A 447 -6.36 9.51 -16.03
N PRO A 448 -7.46 10.27 -16.19
CA PRO A 448 -7.39 11.74 -16.10
C PRO A 448 -7.04 12.27 -14.71
N GLN A 449 -7.19 11.44 -13.68
CA GLN A 449 -6.94 11.79 -12.28
C GLN A 449 -5.59 11.25 -11.80
N SER A 450 -5.02 10.26 -12.47
CA SER A 450 -3.72 9.68 -12.14
C SER A 450 -2.56 10.67 -12.36
N MET A 451 -1.54 10.60 -11.49
CA MET A 451 -0.26 11.28 -11.66
C MET A 451 0.82 10.20 -11.74
N PRO A 452 1.22 9.75 -12.93
CA PRO A 452 2.07 8.57 -13.09
C PRO A 452 3.52 8.80 -12.66
N THR A 453 4.01 10.04 -12.72
CA THR A 453 5.38 10.36 -12.33
C THR A 453 5.43 11.31 -11.15
N ALA A 454 6.57 11.33 -10.46
CA ALA A 454 6.84 12.35 -9.46
C ALA A 454 6.79 13.75 -10.07
N ALA A 455 7.32 13.94 -11.29
CA ALA A 455 7.32 15.23 -11.97
C ALA A 455 5.89 15.79 -12.16
N ASP A 456 4.93 14.95 -12.59
CA ASP A 456 3.52 15.36 -12.73
C ASP A 456 2.94 15.86 -11.40
N TRP A 457 3.21 15.12 -10.32
CA TRP A 457 2.75 15.49 -8.99
C TRP A 457 3.43 16.77 -8.49
N CYS A 458 4.74 16.90 -8.67
CA CYS A 458 5.50 18.08 -8.25
C CYS A 458 5.02 19.34 -8.95
N ALA A 459 4.78 19.27 -10.26
CA ALA A 459 4.21 20.35 -11.04
C ALA A 459 2.79 20.73 -10.55
N ALA A 460 1.93 19.74 -10.32
CA ALA A 460 0.56 19.96 -9.85
C ALA A 460 0.50 20.53 -8.43
N CYS A 461 1.40 20.07 -7.54
CA CYS A 461 1.45 20.50 -6.15
C CYS A 461 2.27 21.77 -5.92
N GLY A 462 3.13 22.17 -6.87
CA GLY A 462 4.12 23.22 -6.66
C GLY A 462 5.13 22.87 -5.56
N ASN A 463 5.46 21.58 -5.39
CA ASN A 463 6.41 21.14 -4.37
C ASN A 463 7.83 21.11 -4.94
N ASN A 464 8.79 21.71 -4.23
CA ASN A 464 10.22 21.67 -4.56
C ASN A 464 11.09 21.05 -3.46
N ASP A 465 10.47 20.61 -2.36
CA ASP A 465 11.17 20.14 -1.16
C ASP A 465 11.35 18.63 -1.16
N VAL A 466 10.43 17.87 -1.76
CA VAL A 466 10.53 16.41 -1.88
C VAL A 466 11.69 16.06 -2.82
N THR A 467 12.48 15.04 -2.45
CA THR A 467 13.67 14.65 -3.22
C THR A 467 13.35 14.36 -4.69
N ALA A 468 12.25 13.67 -4.96
CA ALA A 468 11.81 13.38 -6.32
C ALA A 468 11.46 14.66 -7.11
N CYS A 469 10.94 15.71 -6.45
CA CYS A 469 10.68 17.00 -7.10
C CYS A 469 11.96 17.75 -7.42
N ARG A 470 12.92 17.77 -6.49
CA ARG A 470 14.24 18.37 -6.75
C ARG A 470 14.91 17.73 -7.95
N VAL A 471 14.86 16.39 -8.04
CA VAL A 471 15.41 15.65 -9.19
C VAL A 471 14.66 15.99 -10.49
N ALA A 472 13.32 15.98 -10.47
CA ALA A 472 12.51 16.32 -11.64
C ALA A 472 12.80 17.74 -12.16
N ASN A 473 12.95 18.72 -11.26
CA ASN A 473 13.27 20.10 -11.62
C ASN A 473 14.67 20.21 -12.23
N LEU A 474 15.68 19.54 -11.66
CA LEU A 474 17.03 19.52 -12.23
C LEU A 474 17.06 18.88 -13.63
N GLN A 475 16.24 17.85 -13.87
CA GLN A 475 16.11 17.24 -15.19
C GLN A 475 15.44 18.18 -16.20
N ALA A 476 14.44 18.94 -15.78
CA ALA A 476 13.77 19.93 -16.63
C ALA A 476 14.70 21.10 -17.00
N GLU A 477 15.53 21.56 -16.06
CA GLU A 477 16.52 22.63 -16.28
C GLU A 477 17.73 22.16 -17.12
N GLY A 478 18.13 20.89 -16.98
CA GLY A 478 19.23 20.29 -17.75
C GLY A 478 18.87 19.84 -19.17
N GLY A 479 17.58 19.92 -19.54
CA GLY A 479 17.05 19.51 -20.85
C GLY A 479 17.32 20.51 -21.99
N GLU A 480 17.97 21.63 -21.71
CA GLU A 480 18.45 22.60 -22.70
C GLU A 480 19.98 22.66 -22.71
N ILE A 481 20.64 21.50 -22.65
CA ILE A 481 22.01 21.40 -23.16
C ILE A 481 21.89 21.29 -24.67
N CYS A 482 21.91 22.44 -25.32
CA CYS A 482 22.09 22.56 -26.76
C CYS A 482 23.25 21.63 -27.20
N ASP A 483 23.05 20.95 -28.32
CA ASP A 483 24.07 20.24 -29.09
C ASP A 483 25.17 21.19 -29.63
N ASP A 484 25.75 22.03 -28.76
CA ASP A 484 27.00 22.71 -29.04
C ASP A 484 28.12 21.74 -28.64
N GLU A 485 28.71 21.07 -29.64
CA GLU A 485 29.86 20.14 -29.57
C GLU A 485 31.12 20.72 -28.87
N GLY A 486 31.04 21.87 -28.21
CA GLY A 486 32.14 22.56 -27.53
C GLY A 486 32.22 22.40 -26.01
N GLU A 487 31.20 21.88 -25.31
CA GLU A 487 31.14 21.89 -23.82
C GLU A 487 31.22 20.50 -23.15
N ALA A 488 31.12 19.40 -23.91
CA ALA A 488 31.18 18.02 -23.37
C ALA A 488 32.50 17.71 -22.63
N TRP A 489 33.59 18.43 -22.94
CA TRP A 489 34.88 18.26 -22.25
C TRP A 489 34.86 18.79 -20.81
N LYS A 490 33.99 19.74 -20.45
CA LYS A 490 33.99 20.34 -19.09
C LYS A 490 33.42 19.40 -18.03
N ILE A 491 32.39 18.62 -18.37
CA ILE A 491 31.83 17.60 -17.47
C ILE A 491 32.80 16.41 -17.33
N ALA A 492 33.43 15.99 -18.44
CA ALA A 492 34.47 14.97 -18.40
C ALA A 492 35.68 15.40 -17.55
N VAL A 493 36.09 16.67 -17.61
CA VAL A 493 37.16 17.21 -16.76
C VAL A 493 36.77 17.24 -15.29
N SER A 494 35.52 17.56 -14.93
CA SER A 494 35.07 17.53 -13.53
C SER A 494 35.13 16.13 -12.92
N VAL A 495 34.65 15.11 -13.64
CA VAL A 495 34.68 13.71 -13.18
C VAL A 495 36.12 13.21 -13.05
N VAL A 496 36.99 13.53 -14.02
CA VAL A 496 38.41 13.14 -14.00
C VAL A 496 39.17 13.86 -12.87
N VAL A 497 38.93 15.16 -12.64
CA VAL A 497 39.55 15.91 -11.54
C VAL A 497 39.12 15.37 -10.18
N THR A 498 37.86 14.95 -10.04
CA THR A 498 37.36 14.35 -8.79
C THR A 498 37.98 12.97 -8.54
N PHE A 499 38.09 12.14 -9.58
CA PHE A 499 38.73 10.82 -9.48
C PHE A 499 40.22 10.90 -9.21
N VAL A 500 40.94 11.78 -9.92
CA VAL A 500 42.37 12.01 -9.72
C VAL A 500 42.63 12.64 -8.35
N GLY A 501 41.79 13.57 -7.91
CA GLY A 501 41.85 14.16 -6.57
C GLY A 501 41.67 13.11 -5.46
N ALA A 502 40.68 12.21 -5.61
CA ALA A 502 40.45 11.11 -4.67
C ALA A 502 41.63 10.12 -4.64
N LEU A 503 42.20 9.78 -5.80
CA LEU A 503 43.38 8.90 -5.89
C LEU A 503 44.63 9.53 -5.27
N LEU A 504 44.86 10.83 -5.47
CA LEU A 504 45.97 11.55 -4.85
C LEU A 504 45.83 11.61 -3.33
N LEU A 505 44.61 11.86 -2.81
CA LEU A 505 44.33 11.85 -1.38
C LEU A 505 44.55 10.45 -0.77
N ALA A 506 44.11 9.39 -1.45
CA ALA A 506 44.35 8.01 -1.02
C ALA A 506 45.85 7.66 -1.02
N ALA A 507 46.60 8.09 -2.04
CA ALA A 507 48.04 7.87 -2.12
C ALA A 507 48.81 8.63 -1.02
N LEU A 508 48.43 9.88 -0.72
CA LEU A 508 48.99 10.65 0.37
C LEU A 508 48.71 10.00 1.73
N ALA A 509 47.48 9.53 1.95
CA ALA A 509 47.11 8.83 3.18
C ALA A 509 47.94 7.54 3.37
N ALA A 510 48.13 6.75 2.31
CA ALA A 510 48.97 5.55 2.33
C ALA A 510 50.46 5.88 2.57
N GLY A 511 50.97 6.98 2.01
CA GLY A 511 52.33 7.46 2.23
C GLY A 511 52.57 7.89 3.69
N VAL A 512 51.64 8.64 4.27
CA VAL A 512 51.69 9.07 5.68
C VAL A 512 51.65 7.84 6.61
N TRP A 513 50.75 6.90 6.35
CA TRP A 513 50.67 5.65 7.11
C TRP A 513 51.98 4.88 7.09
N SER A 514 52.57 4.70 5.90
CA SER A 514 53.84 3.98 5.72
C SER A 514 55.00 4.67 6.45
N HIS A 515 55.05 6.00 6.42
CA HIS A 515 56.08 6.76 7.14
C HIS A 515 55.92 6.64 8.66
N CYS A 516 54.69 6.70 9.18
CA CYS A 516 54.40 6.51 10.60
C CYS A 516 54.76 5.10 11.07
N ALA A 517 54.46 4.06 10.27
CA ALA A 517 54.81 2.68 10.57
C ALA A 517 56.33 2.47 10.63
N ALA A 518 57.07 3.03 9.67
CA ALA A 518 58.54 2.96 9.64
C ALA A 518 59.19 3.65 10.86
N ARG A 519 58.67 4.80 11.29
CA ARG A 519 59.15 5.48 12.51
C ARG A 519 58.91 4.67 13.78
N ARG A 520 57.77 3.96 13.90
CA ARG A 520 57.52 3.07 15.04
C ARG A 520 58.53 1.92 15.09
N GLN A 521 58.89 1.34 13.94
CA GLN A 521 59.93 0.30 13.90
C GLN A 521 61.32 0.84 14.28
N GLN A 522 61.70 2.05 13.84
CA GLN A 522 62.97 2.65 14.25
C GLN A 522 63.04 2.98 15.74
N GLN A 523 61.93 3.43 16.34
CA GLN A 523 61.87 3.64 17.79
C GLN A 523 62.00 2.35 18.60
N GLN A 524 61.45 1.24 18.09
CA GLN A 524 61.62 -0.08 18.74
C GLN A 524 63.06 -0.60 18.63
N GLN A 525 63.79 -0.27 17.57
CA GLN A 525 65.18 -0.70 17.39
C GLN A 525 66.20 0.11 18.22
N HIS A 526 65.87 1.34 18.61
CA HIS A 526 66.77 2.20 19.41
C HIS A 526 66.46 2.24 20.92
N GLY A 527 65.43 1.55 21.40
CA GLY A 527 65.08 1.49 22.84
C GLY A 527 65.72 0.35 23.65
N GLY A 528 66.59 -0.46 23.05
CA GLY A 528 67.08 -1.70 23.66
C GLY A 528 68.50 -1.65 24.22
N ALA A 529 68.79 -0.80 25.22
CA ALA A 529 69.98 -0.95 26.09
C ALA A 529 69.85 -0.11 27.38
N GLY A 530 69.78 -0.75 28.56
CA GLY A 530 70.11 -0.07 29.83
C GLY A 530 69.28 -0.39 31.08
N SER A 531 69.62 -1.50 31.74
CA SER A 531 69.73 -1.76 33.21
C SER A 531 68.58 -1.64 34.24
N SER A 532 68.56 -2.69 35.07
CA SER A 532 68.46 -2.79 36.55
C SER A 532 67.09 -2.81 37.26
N SER A 533 66.71 -4.04 37.61
CA SER A 533 66.12 -4.59 38.85
C SER A 533 65.60 -3.67 39.97
N SER A 534 64.33 -3.88 40.36
CA SER A 534 63.84 -4.11 41.76
C SER A 534 62.36 -4.58 41.75
N PRO A 535 61.84 -5.23 42.82
CA PRO A 535 60.80 -6.29 42.70
C PRO A 535 59.36 -5.92 43.11
N LEU A 536 58.38 -6.56 42.43
CA LEU A 536 57.00 -7.01 42.81
C LEU A 536 55.97 -5.99 43.39
N PRO A 537 54.63 -6.26 43.39
CA PRO A 537 53.89 -7.45 42.90
C PRO A 537 52.67 -7.20 41.97
N ASP A 538 52.24 -8.29 41.33
CA ASP A 538 50.88 -8.74 40.95
C ASP A 538 49.78 -7.74 40.53
N GLU A 539 49.30 -7.85 39.27
CA GLU A 539 47.90 -8.25 38.99
C GLU A 539 47.60 -8.54 37.50
N LYS A 540 47.11 -9.77 37.27
CA LYS A 540 46.09 -10.27 36.33
C LYS A 540 45.89 -9.64 34.94
N ALA A 541 46.34 -10.44 33.96
CA ALA A 541 45.77 -10.78 32.65
C ALA A 541 44.37 -10.25 32.23
N ALA A 542 44.30 -9.76 30.98
CA ALA A 542 43.25 -10.14 30.02
C ALA A 542 43.74 -9.96 28.57
N ALA A 543 43.53 -11.01 27.77
CA ALA A 543 43.98 -11.17 26.39
C ALA A 543 43.01 -10.53 25.37
N ALA A 544 43.55 -9.99 24.28
CA ALA A 544 42.80 -9.69 23.06
C ALA A 544 43.46 -10.42 21.88
N GLY A 545 42.73 -11.37 21.30
CA GLY A 545 43.12 -12.17 20.15
C GLY A 545 42.80 -11.47 18.83
N CYS A 546 43.68 -11.68 17.85
CA CYS A 546 43.64 -11.17 16.49
C CYS A 546 42.55 -11.85 15.62
N PHE A 547 41.94 -11.09 14.71
CA PHE A 547 41.27 -11.61 13.51
C PHE A 547 42.05 -11.13 12.27
N GLY A 548 42.50 -12.08 11.47
CA GLY A 548 43.00 -11.85 10.11
C GLY A 548 41.95 -12.32 9.10
N GLY A 549 41.75 -11.54 8.04
CA GLY A 549 40.88 -11.89 6.92
C GLY A 549 41.45 -11.31 5.63
N ASP A 550 41.86 -12.21 4.75
CA ASP A 550 42.51 -12.00 3.46
C ASP A 550 41.47 -11.66 2.36
N GLY A 551 41.81 -10.74 1.45
CA GLY A 551 40.88 -10.16 0.47
C GLY A 551 41.35 -10.36 -0.97
N GLY A 552 40.69 -11.28 -1.68
CA GLY A 552 40.90 -11.56 -3.11
C GLY A 552 40.24 -10.52 -4.03
N LYS A 553 40.99 -10.10 -5.05
CA LYS A 553 40.58 -9.17 -6.12
C LYS A 553 39.75 -9.87 -7.21
N GLY A 554 38.69 -9.21 -7.66
CA GLY A 554 38.00 -9.48 -8.93
C GLY A 554 37.79 -8.18 -9.71
N ARG A 555 38.17 -8.17 -10.99
CA ARG A 555 38.02 -7.09 -11.97
C ARG A 555 36.83 -7.38 -12.89
N GLY A 556 36.17 -6.32 -13.36
CA GLY A 556 35.67 -6.22 -14.74
C GLY A 556 34.16 -6.03 -14.90
N GLY A 557 33.76 -4.97 -15.60
CA GLY A 557 32.41 -4.81 -16.15
C GLY A 557 32.01 -3.35 -16.36
N ASP A 558 32.45 -2.74 -17.46
CA ASP A 558 31.92 -1.49 -17.98
C ASP A 558 30.57 -1.73 -18.67
N GLY A 559 29.63 -0.81 -18.45
CA GLY A 559 28.48 -0.59 -19.33
C GLY A 559 27.16 -0.43 -18.59
N MET A 560 26.70 0.82 -18.44
CA MET A 560 25.30 1.23 -18.58
C MET A 560 25.24 2.76 -18.73
N GLY A 561 25.09 3.24 -19.96
CA GLY A 561 24.48 4.55 -20.21
C GLY A 561 22.97 4.37 -20.11
N ALA A 562 22.43 4.44 -18.89
CA ALA A 562 20.99 4.48 -18.69
C ALA A 562 20.54 5.94 -18.81
N GLU A 563 19.81 6.23 -19.87
CA GLU A 563 19.01 7.44 -20.00
C GLU A 563 18.08 7.52 -18.77
N LEU A 564 18.21 8.59 -17.98
CA LEU A 564 17.47 8.81 -16.73
C LEU A 564 16.01 9.16 -17.06
N THR A 565 15.25 8.17 -17.52
CA THR A 565 13.80 8.28 -17.62
C THR A 565 13.21 8.48 -16.21
N PRO A 566 12.17 9.31 -16.05
CA PRO A 566 11.54 9.53 -14.75
C PRO A 566 11.10 8.19 -14.14
N ALA A 567 11.68 7.84 -12.99
CA ALA A 567 11.44 6.54 -12.38
C ALA A 567 9.97 6.44 -11.92
N PRO A 568 9.24 5.38 -12.28
CA PRO A 568 7.91 5.12 -11.74
C PRO A 568 7.97 4.93 -10.21
N PHE A 569 6.84 5.16 -9.52
CA PHE A 569 6.73 5.04 -8.05
C PHE A 569 7.07 3.65 -7.49
N ARG A 570 7.11 2.65 -8.39
CA ARG A 570 7.61 1.30 -8.15
C ARG A 570 8.58 0.93 -9.24
N TYR A 571 9.59 0.14 -8.90
CA TYR A 571 10.24 -0.71 -9.89
C TYR A 571 9.19 -1.66 -10.47
N SER A 572 8.98 -1.63 -11.78
CA SER A 572 8.06 -2.58 -12.41
C SER A 572 8.55 -4.01 -12.19
N SER A 573 7.61 -4.95 -12.07
CA SER A 573 7.94 -6.39 -12.03
C SER A 573 8.77 -6.81 -13.26
N ALA A 574 8.57 -6.16 -14.41
CA ALA A 574 9.36 -6.36 -15.62
C ALA A 574 10.86 -6.08 -15.44
N ALA A 575 11.24 -5.08 -14.63
CA ALA A 575 12.65 -4.79 -14.34
C ALA A 575 13.27 -5.82 -13.37
N ALA A 576 12.49 -6.39 -12.46
CA ALA A 576 12.93 -7.47 -11.57
C ALA A 576 13.21 -8.80 -12.31
N HIS A 577 12.76 -8.93 -13.56
CA HIS A 577 13.03 -10.10 -14.41
C HIS A 577 14.38 -10.06 -15.14
N GLN A 578 15.14 -8.97 -15.03
CA GLN A 578 16.47 -8.85 -15.62
C GLN A 578 17.62 -8.99 -14.61
N ILE A 579 17.33 -9.30 -13.33
CA ILE A 579 18.34 -9.51 -12.27
C ILE A 579 18.47 -10.99 -11.94
#